data_AF-A0A957ERN7-F1
#
_entry.id   AF-A0A957ERN7-F1
#
_cell.length_a   1.000
_cell.length_b   1.000
_cell.length_c   1.000
_cell.angle_alpha   90.00
_cell.angle_beta   90.00
_cell.angle_gamma   90.00
#
_symmetry.space_group_name_H-M   'P 1'
#
loop_
_entity.id
_entity.type
_entity.pdbx_description
1 polymer ?
#
loop_
_entity_poly.entity_id
_entity_poly.type
_entity_poly.pdbx_seq_one_letter_code
_entity_poly.pdbx_strand_id
1 'polypeptide(L)'
;MMKHYLLFVLITCLGLLLVPGVSPVLGQSVAREQLNDYTITVSVDGDDADAAPTSSELAPETQTMTVLFNQTGPGRCAVPITTMPAKAQTAVRRAAAIWSTLLNGSIPIVIDICWTNASNLPATGAGLLASCGASGHYINFAGAPVPDTWYPLPLANQLANQDFNGASTDMQCRINANRTDWYMETDGVVPKGQIDLVTVAMHEIGHGLGFEGTADWDDGVFDPDDPNDPNDPVNPVECNGTMNVGCYDSPPMIYDTFVATTAGTKLLKMPNNTTTVGNALTGDALVFDGENAKAANGGSAPRLEAPATWVLGSSYVHLREEVGDPDLVNGLMTPTMSDGVAIQHPGVIALGMLKDMGWEIYDLSRTYVDRTNNGLENGGVLHPFNTALEGASAVPHSGRVLFFAGNYPETLVISRPMTLESISGTVVIGTP
;
A
#
# COMPACT_ATOMS: atom_id res chain seq x y z
N MET A 1 -8.06 18.93 -27.64
CA MET A 1 -7.91 18.28 -26.33
C MET A 1 -8.28 19.29 -25.26
N MET A 2 -9.53 19.26 -24.78
CA MET A 2 -9.96 20.12 -23.68
C MET A 2 -9.35 19.58 -22.39
N LYS A 3 -8.47 20.35 -21.76
CA LYS A 3 -8.11 20.18 -20.35
C LYS A 3 -9.40 20.40 -19.56
N HIS A 4 -10.08 19.33 -19.18
CA HIS A 4 -11.14 19.41 -18.19
C HIS A 4 -10.44 19.48 -16.84
N TYR A 5 -10.28 20.70 -16.31
CA TYR A 5 -10.11 20.88 -14.88
C TYR A 5 -11.49 20.64 -14.26
N LEU A 6 -11.88 19.37 -14.17
CA LEU A 6 -12.95 19.01 -13.26
C LEU A 6 -12.33 19.18 -11.87
N LEU A 7 -12.96 20.02 -11.06
CA LEU A 7 -12.68 20.13 -9.65
C LEU A 7 -13.09 18.78 -9.06
N PHE A 8 -12.15 17.83 -9.08
CA PHE A 8 -12.27 16.64 -8.26
C PHE A 8 -12.54 17.19 -6.87
N VAL A 9 -13.66 16.77 -6.26
CA VAL A 9 -13.72 16.70 -4.80
C VAL A 9 -12.37 16.11 -4.43
N LEU A 10 -11.59 16.85 -3.65
CA LEU A 10 -10.33 16.35 -3.15
C LEU A 10 -10.74 15.15 -2.30
N ILE A 11 -10.85 13.96 -2.90
CA ILE A 11 -11.03 12.71 -2.19
C ILE A 11 -9.69 12.55 -1.49
N THR A 12 -9.67 13.08 -0.29
CA THR A 12 -8.58 12.92 0.64
C THR A 12 -8.68 11.47 1.06
N CYS A 13 -7.91 10.58 0.42
CA CYS A 13 -7.45 9.42 1.16
C CYS A 13 -6.71 9.99 2.38
N LEU A 14 -7.40 9.97 3.53
CA LEU A 14 -6.73 10.16 4.80
C LEU A 14 -5.82 8.96 4.99
N GLY A 15 -4.54 9.23 5.14
CA GLY A 15 -3.53 8.19 5.30
C GLY A 15 -3.57 7.52 6.67
N LEU A 16 -2.43 6.95 7.05
CA LEU A 16 -2.37 6.00 8.15
C LEU A 16 -2.69 6.62 9.53
N LEU A 17 -3.53 5.92 10.33
CA LEU A 17 -3.93 6.34 11.67
C LEU A 17 -3.13 5.63 12.78
N LEU A 18 -2.87 6.32 13.89
CA LEU A 18 -2.31 5.75 15.11
C LEU A 18 -3.40 5.22 16.06
N VAL A 19 -3.20 4.05 16.65
CA VAL A 19 -4.06 3.53 17.73
C VAL A 19 -3.51 3.89 19.12
N PRO A 20 -4.25 4.64 19.98
CA PRO A 20 -3.83 4.87 21.35
C PRO A 20 -4.20 3.68 22.28
N GLY A 21 -3.18 3.02 22.85
CA GLY A 21 -3.29 2.41 24.19
C GLY A 21 -4.11 1.12 24.36
N VAL A 22 -4.27 0.28 23.34
CA VAL A 22 -4.85 -1.07 23.54
C VAL A 22 -3.74 -2.05 23.95
N SER A 23 -3.79 -2.53 25.19
CA SER A 23 -2.99 -3.69 25.59
C SER A 23 -3.46 -4.90 24.78
N PRO A 24 -2.57 -5.72 24.19
CA PRO A 24 -2.99 -6.89 23.45
C PRO A 24 -3.78 -7.81 24.40
N VAL A 25 -5.07 -7.99 24.10
CA VAL A 25 -5.85 -9.06 24.70
C VAL A 25 -5.22 -10.36 24.20
N LEU A 26 -4.55 -11.06 25.11
CA LEU A 26 -4.08 -12.44 24.94
C LEU A 26 -5.28 -13.34 24.61
N GLY A 27 -5.63 -13.41 23.33
CA GLY A 27 -6.56 -14.36 22.75
C GLY A 27 -5.81 -15.62 22.36
N GLN A 28 -6.24 -16.76 22.89
CA GLN A 28 -5.62 -18.07 22.75
C GLN A 28 -5.21 -18.39 21.31
N SER A 29 -3.94 -18.74 21.16
CA SER A 29 -3.37 -19.32 19.95
C SER A 29 -4.17 -20.56 19.53
N VAL A 30 -4.88 -20.47 18.40
CA VAL A 30 -5.02 -21.65 17.54
C VAL A 30 -3.60 -21.97 17.10
N ALA A 31 -3.13 -23.19 17.34
CA ALA A 31 -1.75 -23.60 17.14
C ALA A 31 -1.28 -23.27 15.71
N ARG A 32 -0.67 -22.09 15.54
CA ARG A 32 0.35 -21.87 14.54
C ARG A 32 1.46 -22.84 14.92
N GLU A 33 1.99 -23.59 13.96
CA GLU A 33 3.35 -24.09 14.11
C GLU A 33 4.26 -22.85 14.10
N GLN A 34 4.31 -22.17 15.24
CA GLN A 34 5.46 -21.38 15.60
C GLN A 34 6.59 -22.40 15.61
N LEU A 35 7.46 -22.36 14.61
CA LEU A 35 8.76 -23.02 14.68
C LEU A 35 9.57 -22.26 15.75
N ASN A 36 9.21 -22.46 17.01
CA ASN A 36 9.96 -21.97 18.16
C ASN A 36 11.27 -22.78 18.20
N ASP A 37 12.40 -22.09 18.07
CA ASP A 37 13.77 -22.62 18.17
C ASP A 37 14.11 -23.78 17.22
N TYR A 38 13.72 -23.69 15.94
CA TYR A 38 14.20 -24.62 14.92
C TYR A 38 15.15 -23.94 13.93
N THR A 39 16.36 -24.48 13.84
CA THR A 39 17.29 -24.19 12.75
C THR A 39 16.79 -24.89 11.48
N ILE A 40 16.42 -24.13 10.46
CA ILE A 40 16.07 -24.69 9.14
C ILE A 40 17.37 -24.85 8.35
N THR A 41 17.73 -26.10 8.04
CA THR A 41 18.84 -26.40 7.14
C THR A 41 18.30 -26.75 5.76
N VAL A 42 18.52 -25.86 4.79
CA VAL A 42 18.23 -26.15 3.39
C VAL A 42 19.54 -26.60 2.73
N SER A 43 19.56 -27.85 2.27
CA SER A 43 20.72 -28.46 1.60
C SER A 43 20.33 -28.81 0.17
N VAL A 44 21.25 -28.64 -0.75
CA VAL A 44 21.09 -29.13 -2.11
C VAL A 44 21.44 -30.62 -2.14
N ASP A 45 20.51 -31.49 -2.54
CA ASP A 45 20.84 -32.87 -2.88
C ASP A 45 21.57 -32.84 -4.24
N GLY A 46 22.69 -33.56 -4.35
CA GLY A 46 23.75 -33.31 -5.33
C GLY A 46 23.39 -33.33 -6.83
N ASP A 47 22.14 -33.68 -7.17
CA ASP A 47 21.62 -33.77 -8.54
C ASP A 47 20.57 -32.68 -8.90
N ASP A 48 20.12 -31.84 -7.95
CA ASP A 48 19.05 -30.83 -8.13
C ASP A 48 19.50 -29.38 -7.79
N ALA A 49 20.79 -29.08 -7.93
CA ALA A 49 21.27 -27.69 -7.83
C ALA A 49 20.74 -26.88 -9.02
N ASP A 50 19.74 -26.01 -8.80
CA ASP A 50 19.37 -25.01 -9.80
C ASP A 50 20.64 -24.22 -10.15
N ALA A 51 21.02 -24.26 -11.43
CA ALA A 51 22.21 -23.57 -11.90
C ALA A 51 22.06 -22.07 -11.60
N ALA A 52 23.15 -21.41 -11.19
CA ALA A 52 23.15 -19.96 -11.00
C ALA A 52 22.58 -19.29 -12.28
N PRO A 53 21.56 -18.42 -12.15
CA PRO A 53 20.83 -17.90 -13.29
C PRO A 53 21.76 -17.15 -14.25
N THR A 54 21.45 -17.25 -15.54
CA THR A 54 22.31 -16.74 -16.59
C THR A 54 22.06 -15.26 -16.87
N SER A 55 23.03 -14.59 -17.48
CA SER A 55 22.98 -13.16 -17.78
C SER A 55 21.87 -12.72 -18.77
N SER A 56 21.00 -13.63 -19.23
CA SER A 56 19.83 -13.30 -20.05
C SER A 56 18.52 -13.24 -19.26
N GLU A 57 18.54 -13.53 -17.95
CA GLU A 57 17.44 -13.30 -17.00
C GLU A 57 17.60 -11.95 -16.25
N LEU A 58 18.52 -11.09 -16.73
CA LEU A 58 18.95 -9.87 -16.04
C LEU A 58 17.97 -8.72 -16.25
N ALA A 59 17.24 -8.43 -15.17
CA ALA A 59 16.51 -7.20 -14.82
C ALA A 59 15.43 -6.71 -15.81
N PRO A 60 14.14 -6.70 -15.43
CA PRO A 60 13.21 -5.71 -15.95
C PRO A 60 13.66 -4.32 -15.51
N GLU A 61 13.37 -3.33 -16.33
CA GLU A 61 13.56 -1.92 -16.03
C GLU A 61 12.77 -1.57 -14.76
N THR A 62 13.47 -1.43 -13.63
CA THR A 62 12.87 -0.97 -12.37
C THR A 62 12.19 0.36 -12.61
N GLN A 63 10.97 0.52 -12.09
CA GLN A 63 10.24 1.78 -12.15
C GLN A 63 11.11 2.93 -11.62
N THR A 64 11.40 3.94 -12.43
CA THR A 64 12.13 5.11 -11.93
C THR A 64 11.21 5.92 -11.02
N MET A 65 11.58 6.09 -9.74
CA MET A 65 10.87 6.97 -8.79
C MET A 65 11.78 8.09 -8.29
N THR A 66 11.34 9.33 -8.42
CA THR A 66 12.05 10.52 -7.94
C THR A 66 11.28 11.18 -6.80
N VAL A 67 11.93 11.36 -5.65
CA VAL A 67 11.34 12.08 -4.52
C VAL A 67 11.85 13.53 -4.47
N LEU A 68 10.93 14.47 -4.47
CA LEU A 68 11.16 15.89 -4.24
C LEU A 68 10.74 16.25 -2.82
N PHE A 69 11.59 17.01 -2.11
CA PHE A 69 11.28 17.51 -0.77
C PHE A 69 10.97 19.00 -0.85
N ASN A 70 9.68 19.32 -0.98
CA ASN A 70 9.24 20.67 -1.22
C ASN A 70 9.03 21.45 0.09
N GLN A 71 9.54 22.67 0.13
CA GLN A 71 9.44 23.60 1.26
C GLN A 71 8.43 24.73 1.03
N THR A 72 7.86 24.86 -0.18
CA THR A 72 6.78 25.79 -0.53
C THR A 72 6.05 25.26 -1.78
N GLY A 73 5.06 24.37 -1.61
CA GLY A 73 4.46 23.65 -2.74
C GLY A 73 3.04 24.11 -3.14
N PRO A 74 2.64 24.02 -4.43
CA PRO A 74 1.24 24.05 -4.84
C PRO A 74 0.54 22.71 -4.53
N GLY A 75 -0.79 22.68 -4.63
CA GLY A 75 -1.58 21.46 -4.43
C GLY A 75 -1.65 21.03 -2.96
N ARG A 76 -1.45 19.74 -2.66
CA ARG A 76 -1.45 19.21 -1.29
C ARG A 76 -0.37 19.90 -0.44
N CYS A 77 0.76 20.30 -0.98
CA CYS A 77 1.80 20.98 -0.17
C CYS A 77 1.58 22.49 0.04
N ALA A 78 0.42 23.04 -0.33
CA ALA A 78 0.02 24.43 -0.07
C ALA A 78 -0.49 24.63 1.38
N VAL A 79 0.30 24.18 2.36
CA VAL A 79 0.00 24.24 3.79
C VAL A 79 1.23 24.75 4.56
N PRO A 80 1.12 25.12 5.85
CA PRO A 80 2.29 25.38 6.69
C PRO A 80 3.23 24.17 6.72
N ILE A 81 4.49 24.38 6.35
CA ILE A 81 5.52 23.34 6.28
C ILE A 81 6.84 23.81 6.85
N THR A 82 7.65 22.85 7.26
CA THR A 82 8.99 23.07 7.83
C THR A 82 10.01 22.24 7.07
N THR A 83 11.30 22.51 7.28
CA THR A 83 12.36 21.74 6.64
C THR A 83 12.32 20.29 7.10
N MET A 84 12.13 19.36 6.16
CA MET A 84 12.19 17.93 6.46
C MET A 84 13.60 17.54 6.96
N PRO A 85 13.73 16.89 8.13
CA PRO A 85 15.01 16.42 8.64
C PRO A 85 15.74 15.48 7.67
N ALA A 86 17.08 15.51 7.65
CA ALA A 86 17.86 14.68 6.73
C ALA A 86 17.58 13.16 6.89
N LYS A 87 17.42 12.69 8.13
CA LYS A 87 17.05 11.29 8.40
C LYS A 87 15.66 10.95 7.86
N ALA A 88 14.68 11.84 8.02
CA ALA A 88 13.35 11.67 7.44
C ALA A 88 13.40 11.59 5.91
N GLN A 89 14.21 12.42 5.25
CA GLN A 89 14.41 12.33 3.81
C GLN A 89 15.02 10.99 3.39
N THR A 90 15.94 10.42 4.18
CA THR A 90 16.50 9.08 3.93
C THR A 90 15.43 8.00 4.04
N ALA A 91 14.63 8.02 5.11
CA ALA A 91 13.54 7.06 5.30
C ALA A 91 12.51 7.11 4.15
N VAL A 92 12.10 8.32 3.74
CA VAL A 92 11.18 8.52 2.62
C VAL A 92 11.78 8.03 1.29
N ARG A 93 13.07 8.30 1.04
CA ARG A 93 13.75 7.76 -0.16
C ARG A 93 13.83 6.23 -0.12
N ARG A 94 14.00 5.60 1.05
CA ARG A 94 13.95 4.14 1.19
C ARG A 94 12.57 3.60 0.82
N ALA A 95 11.49 4.23 1.27
CA ALA A 95 10.13 3.86 0.89
C ALA A 95 9.90 3.90 -0.63
N ALA A 96 10.29 4.99 -1.28
CA ALA A 96 10.21 5.11 -2.74
C ALA A 96 11.12 4.10 -3.46
N ALA A 97 12.31 3.82 -2.92
CA ALA A 97 13.21 2.81 -3.47
C ALA A 97 12.57 1.41 -3.41
N ILE A 98 11.91 1.03 -2.31
CA ILE A 98 11.21 -0.26 -2.23
C ILE A 98 10.13 -0.34 -3.30
N TRP A 99 9.27 0.67 -3.45
CA TRP A 99 8.27 0.67 -4.53
C TRP A 99 8.90 0.62 -5.94
N SER A 100 10.01 1.32 -6.17
CA SER A 100 10.73 1.31 -7.46
C SER A 100 11.19 -0.08 -7.88
N THR A 101 11.43 -0.96 -6.89
CA THR A 101 11.85 -2.34 -7.14
C THR A 101 10.72 -3.30 -7.48
N LEU A 102 9.50 -2.97 -7.08
CA LEU A 102 8.33 -3.83 -7.18
C LEU A 102 7.50 -3.55 -8.43
N LEU A 103 7.58 -2.32 -8.95
CA LEU A 103 6.88 -1.87 -10.15
C LEU A 103 7.80 -2.01 -11.38
N ASN A 104 7.21 -2.43 -12.49
CA ASN A 104 7.87 -2.55 -13.79
C ASN A 104 7.26 -1.55 -14.77
N GLY A 105 7.77 -0.32 -14.78
CA GLY A 105 7.22 0.76 -15.59
C GLY A 105 8.31 1.60 -16.26
N SER A 106 8.01 2.09 -17.46
CA SER A 106 8.93 2.86 -18.30
C SER A 106 8.82 4.37 -18.11
N ILE A 107 7.69 4.88 -17.62
CA ILE A 107 7.48 6.31 -17.40
C ILE A 107 7.90 6.64 -15.96
N PRO A 108 8.82 7.60 -15.72
CA PRO A 108 9.22 7.98 -14.36
C PRO A 108 8.02 8.45 -13.51
N ILE A 109 8.05 8.13 -12.22
CA ILE A 109 7.09 8.64 -11.22
C ILE A 109 7.82 9.68 -10.35
N VAL A 110 7.25 10.88 -10.25
CA VAL A 110 7.76 11.99 -9.47
C VAL A 110 6.84 12.26 -8.29
N ILE A 111 7.38 12.12 -7.09
CA ILE A 111 6.67 12.24 -5.82
C ILE A 111 7.05 13.56 -5.16
N ASP A 112 6.09 14.44 -4.88
CA ASP A 112 6.31 15.62 -4.04
C ASP A 112 5.97 15.30 -2.58
N ILE A 113 6.91 15.53 -1.65
CA ILE A 113 6.70 15.26 -0.23
C ILE A 113 7.01 16.49 0.60
N CYS A 114 6.06 16.87 1.46
CA CYS A 114 6.23 17.97 2.38
C CYS A 114 6.03 17.58 3.86
N TRP A 115 6.86 18.18 4.71
CA TRP A 115 6.90 17.97 6.16
C TRP A 115 6.06 19.06 6.84
N THR A 116 4.79 18.75 7.12
CA THR A 116 3.80 19.76 7.49
C THR A 116 3.56 19.84 9.00
N ASN A 117 3.59 21.06 9.52
CA ASN A 117 3.21 21.36 10.90
C ASN A 117 1.78 21.92 11.00
N ALA A 118 1.01 21.82 9.92
CA ALA A 118 -0.39 22.21 9.92
C ALA A 118 -1.15 21.44 11.02
N SER A 119 -1.96 22.16 11.79
CA SER A 119 -2.84 21.56 12.80
C SER A 119 -3.94 20.68 12.19
N ASN A 120 -4.16 20.84 10.88
CA ASN A 120 -5.22 20.22 10.10
C ASN A 120 -4.57 19.51 8.89
N LEU A 121 -3.93 18.35 9.10
CA LEU A 121 -4.04 17.35 8.04
C LEU A 121 -5.56 17.09 7.93
N PRO A 122 -6.21 17.42 6.80
CA PRO A 122 -7.65 17.61 6.77
C PRO A 122 -8.40 16.34 7.21
N ALA A 123 -9.44 16.62 8.01
CA ALA A 123 -10.63 15.84 8.36
C ALA A 123 -10.51 14.47 9.06
N THR A 124 -10.20 14.50 10.37
CA THR A 124 -10.87 13.75 11.48
C THR A 124 -9.88 13.17 12.52
N GLY A 125 -9.75 13.87 13.66
CA GLY A 125 -9.21 13.30 14.89
C GLY A 125 -7.70 13.43 15.12
N ALA A 126 -7.32 13.44 16.40
CA ALA A 126 -5.93 13.38 16.82
C ALA A 126 -5.36 11.98 16.48
N GLY A 127 -4.52 11.86 15.43
CA GLY A 127 -3.91 10.56 15.12
C GLY A 127 -3.31 10.37 13.73
N LEU A 128 -3.62 11.23 12.75
CA LEU A 128 -3.15 11.07 11.37
C LEU A 128 -1.61 11.23 11.26
N LEU A 129 -0.98 10.21 10.69
CA LEU A 129 0.48 10.11 10.54
C LEU A 129 0.96 10.83 9.27
N ALA A 130 0.27 10.59 8.15
CA ALA A 130 0.55 11.17 6.85
C ALA A 130 -0.71 11.09 5.95
N SER A 131 -0.62 11.64 4.74
CA SER A 131 -1.63 11.48 3.68
C SER A 131 -0.96 11.67 2.32
N CYS A 132 -1.33 10.86 1.33
CA CYS A 132 -0.87 11.02 -0.04
C CYS A 132 -1.95 10.65 -1.05
N GLY A 133 -1.77 11.08 -2.29
CA GLY A 133 -2.63 10.71 -3.41
C GLY A 133 -2.03 11.14 -4.73
N ALA A 134 -2.60 10.63 -5.82
CA ALA A 134 -2.23 11.06 -7.16
C ALA A 134 -2.50 12.57 -7.35
N SER A 135 -1.65 13.24 -8.13
CA SER A 135 -1.83 14.65 -8.46
C SER A 135 -2.98 14.90 -9.46
N GLY A 136 -3.54 13.83 -10.03
CA GLY A 136 -4.69 13.89 -10.93
C GLY A 136 -5.10 12.50 -11.42
N HIS A 137 -6.16 12.48 -12.23
CA HIS A 137 -6.76 11.27 -12.77
C HIS A 137 -7.10 11.44 -14.24
N TYR A 138 -7.01 10.36 -15.01
CA TYR A 138 -7.26 10.34 -16.45
C TYR A 138 -8.27 9.25 -16.82
N ILE A 139 -9.09 9.53 -17.81
CA ILE A 139 -10.16 8.66 -18.31
C ILE A 139 -10.13 8.64 -19.83
N ASN A 140 -10.52 7.51 -20.44
CA ASN A 140 -10.69 7.37 -21.89
C ASN A 140 -9.47 7.79 -22.73
N PHE A 141 -8.26 7.61 -22.19
CA PHE A 141 -7.00 7.80 -22.92
C PHE A 141 -6.70 6.57 -23.80
N ALA A 142 -5.82 6.74 -24.80
CA ALA A 142 -5.38 5.62 -25.64
C ALA A 142 -4.57 4.62 -24.80
N GLY A 143 -5.01 3.37 -24.76
CA GLY A 143 -4.41 2.33 -23.89
C GLY A 143 -5.16 2.08 -22.58
N ALA A 144 -6.20 2.86 -22.26
CA ALA A 144 -7.04 2.61 -21.09
C ALA A 144 -7.73 1.23 -21.18
N PRO A 145 -7.53 0.31 -20.21
CA PRO A 145 -8.08 -1.04 -20.25
C PRO A 145 -9.62 -1.09 -20.13
N VAL A 146 -10.19 -0.21 -19.31
CA VAL A 146 -11.63 -0.15 -19.04
C VAL A 146 -12.16 1.23 -19.50
N PRO A 147 -13.18 1.27 -20.38
CA PRO A 147 -13.78 2.53 -20.80
C PRO A 147 -14.55 3.17 -19.65
N ASP A 148 -14.70 4.50 -19.71
CA ASP A 148 -15.44 5.29 -18.73
C ASP A 148 -15.02 4.95 -17.28
N THR A 149 -13.72 4.88 -17.04
CA THR A 149 -13.11 4.58 -15.74
C THR A 149 -11.92 5.50 -15.51
N TRP A 150 -11.84 6.11 -14.34
CA TRP A 150 -10.73 6.97 -13.94
C TRP A 150 -9.54 6.15 -13.44
N TYR A 151 -8.35 6.56 -13.86
CA TYR A 151 -7.07 5.99 -13.45
C TYR A 151 -6.22 7.05 -12.75
N PRO A 152 -5.56 6.75 -11.62
CA PRO A 152 -4.58 7.65 -11.03
C PRO A 152 -3.48 7.98 -12.04
N LEU A 153 -3.03 9.23 -12.05
CA LEU A 153 -2.06 9.75 -13.01
C LEU A 153 -0.79 8.87 -13.16
N PRO A 154 -0.12 8.39 -12.08
CA PRO A 154 1.01 7.47 -12.22
C PRO A 154 0.69 6.22 -13.06
N LEU A 155 -0.48 5.59 -12.84
CA LEU A 155 -0.91 4.41 -13.57
C LEU A 155 -1.34 4.75 -15.00
N ALA A 156 -2.07 5.85 -15.19
CA ALA A 156 -2.47 6.32 -16.50
C ALA A 156 -1.25 6.60 -17.39
N ASN A 157 -0.19 7.19 -16.82
CA ASN A 157 1.07 7.44 -17.51
C ASN A 157 1.70 6.13 -18.01
N GLN A 158 1.77 5.08 -17.18
CA GLN A 158 2.28 3.76 -17.60
C GLN A 158 1.42 3.15 -18.71
N LEU A 159 0.11 3.08 -18.51
CA LEU A 159 -0.83 2.45 -19.45
C LEU A 159 -0.87 3.14 -20.81
N ALA A 160 -0.70 4.46 -20.84
CA ALA A 160 -0.62 5.24 -22.07
C ALA A 160 0.79 5.26 -22.70
N ASN A 161 1.81 4.80 -21.98
CA ASN A 161 3.22 5.01 -22.29
C ASN A 161 3.51 6.48 -22.64
N GLN A 162 2.94 7.39 -21.85
CA GLN A 162 2.97 8.83 -22.07
C GLN A 162 2.91 9.56 -20.73
N ASP A 163 3.78 10.56 -20.52
CA ASP A 163 3.66 11.53 -19.43
C ASP A 163 2.60 12.60 -19.77
N PHE A 164 1.50 12.62 -19.01
CA PHE A 164 0.39 13.56 -19.22
C PHE A 164 0.55 14.93 -18.53
N ASN A 165 1.39 15.03 -17.50
CA ASN A 165 1.53 16.18 -16.60
C ASN A 165 2.87 16.93 -16.77
N GLY A 166 3.78 16.39 -17.59
CA GLY A 166 5.06 16.99 -17.95
C GLY A 166 5.94 17.19 -16.72
N ALA A 167 6.40 18.42 -16.50
CA ALA A 167 7.29 18.74 -15.38
C ALA A 167 6.60 18.79 -13.99
N SER A 168 5.31 18.47 -13.91
CA SER A 168 4.56 18.44 -12.64
C SER A 168 4.79 17.10 -11.92
N THR A 169 4.49 17.03 -10.62
CA THR A 169 4.61 15.77 -9.88
C THR A 169 3.41 14.86 -10.12
N ASP A 170 3.60 13.55 -10.11
CA ASP A 170 2.55 12.55 -10.34
C ASP A 170 1.74 12.25 -9.08
N MET A 171 2.35 12.46 -7.91
CA MET A 171 1.71 12.31 -6.60
C MET A 171 2.24 13.33 -5.61
N GLN A 172 1.45 13.62 -4.58
CA GLN A 172 1.83 14.55 -3.51
C GLN A 172 1.47 13.99 -2.14
N CYS A 173 2.45 13.98 -1.24
CA CYS A 173 2.30 13.45 0.12
C CYS A 173 2.60 14.53 1.19
N ARG A 174 1.86 14.45 2.30
CA ARG A 174 2.04 15.25 3.51
C ARG A 174 2.43 14.32 4.66
N ILE A 175 3.49 14.64 5.39
CA ILE A 175 3.88 13.90 6.59
C ILE A 175 3.85 14.82 7.81
N ASN A 176 3.30 14.34 8.92
CA ASN A 176 3.09 15.11 10.13
C ASN A 176 4.42 15.47 10.84
N ALA A 177 4.79 16.75 10.78
CA ALA A 177 6.00 17.31 11.37
C ALA A 177 5.92 17.53 12.89
N ASN A 178 4.71 17.54 13.46
CA ASN A 178 4.50 17.84 14.88
C ASN A 178 4.78 16.63 15.79
N ARG A 179 5.02 15.45 15.22
CA ARG A 179 5.34 14.24 15.96
C ARG A 179 6.79 14.22 16.42
N THR A 180 7.01 13.68 17.61
CA THR A 180 8.33 13.57 18.25
C THR A 180 8.81 12.11 18.38
N ASP A 181 7.98 11.16 17.97
CA ASP A 181 8.15 9.72 18.12
C ASP A 181 8.40 9.00 16.78
N TRP A 182 8.77 9.75 15.74
CA TRP A 182 9.21 9.17 14.47
C TRP A 182 10.50 8.36 14.65
N TYR A 183 10.47 7.10 14.24
CA TYR A 183 11.64 6.30 13.93
C TYR A 183 12.05 6.55 12.48
N MET A 184 13.25 7.12 12.29
CA MET A 184 13.72 7.60 10.98
C MET A 184 14.93 6.83 10.43
N GLU A 185 15.38 5.79 11.13
CA GLU A 185 16.36 4.87 10.56
C GLU A 185 15.65 3.91 9.59
N THR A 186 16.42 3.17 8.79
CA THR A 186 15.89 2.32 7.72
C THR A 186 16.09 0.83 7.97
N ASP A 187 16.52 0.44 9.17
CA ASP A 187 16.90 -0.95 9.48
C ASP A 187 15.72 -1.82 9.95
N GLY A 188 14.53 -1.23 10.15
CA GLY A 188 13.32 -1.93 10.59
C GLY A 188 13.31 -2.34 12.08
N VAL A 189 14.33 -1.97 12.86
CA VAL A 189 14.46 -2.27 14.29
C VAL A 189 13.84 -1.14 15.12
N VAL A 190 12.52 -1.03 15.01
CA VAL A 190 11.73 0.06 15.60
C VAL A 190 11.58 -0.16 17.10
N PRO A 191 12.09 0.75 17.96
CA PRO A 191 11.85 0.67 19.39
C PRO A 191 10.36 0.85 19.73
N LYS A 192 9.90 0.17 20.77
CA LYS A 192 8.55 0.38 21.33
C LYS A 192 8.32 1.87 21.63
N GLY A 193 7.14 2.37 21.28
CA GLY A 193 6.78 3.78 21.43
C GLY A 193 7.31 4.70 20.32
N GLN A 194 7.85 4.15 19.22
CA GLN A 194 8.17 4.90 18.02
C GLN A 194 7.42 4.35 16.79
N ILE A 195 7.20 5.21 15.81
CA ILE A 195 6.50 4.90 14.55
C ILE A 195 7.49 4.89 13.39
N ASP A 196 7.52 3.79 12.63
CA ASP A 196 8.44 3.64 11.48
C ASP A 196 8.07 4.55 10.32
N LEU A 197 8.90 5.55 10.04
CA LEU A 197 8.66 6.49 8.96
C LEU A 197 8.79 5.85 7.58
N VAL A 198 9.60 4.80 7.42
CA VAL A 198 9.68 4.07 6.15
C VAL A 198 8.33 3.43 5.84
N THR A 199 7.75 2.70 6.81
CA THR A 199 6.44 2.07 6.65
C THR A 199 5.33 3.09 6.35
N VAL A 200 5.26 4.19 7.10
CA VAL A 200 4.25 5.23 6.83
C VAL A 200 4.42 5.79 5.42
N ALA A 201 5.63 6.17 5.04
CA ALA A 201 5.87 6.69 3.69
C ALA A 201 5.54 5.66 2.59
N MET A 202 5.80 4.37 2.82
CA MET A 202 5.44 3.31 1.88
C MET A 202 3.92 3.17 1.73
N HIS A 203 3.18 3.17 2.84
CA HIS A 203 1.73 3.12 2.86
C HIS A 203 1.13 4.27 2.05
N GLU A 204 1.61 5.50 2.32
CA GLU A 204 1.15 6.69 1.61
C GLU A 204 1.45 6.65 0.11
N ILE A 205 2.64 6.19 -0.29
CA ILE A 205 2.95 6.00 -1.71
C ILE A 205 1.98 4.97 -2.33
N GLY A 206 1.54 3.96 -1.58
CA GLY A 206 0.48 3.03 -2.01
C GLY A 206 -0.81 3.74 -2.43
N HIS A 207 -1.30 4.71 -1.64
CA HIS A 207 -2.45 5.53 -2.05
C HIS A 207 -2.17 6.29 -3.36
N GLY A 208 -0.98 6.90 -3.49
CA GLY A 208 -0.57 7.56 -4.73
C GLY A 208 -0.53 6.65 -5.96
N LEU A 209 -0.29 5.33 -5.77
CA LEU A 209 -0.27 4.33 -6.83
C LEU A 209 -1.67 3.80 -7.20
N GLY A 210 -2.71 4.11 -6.42
CA GLY A 210 -4.09 3.76 -6.76
C GLY A 210 -4.88 2.99 -5.70
N PHE A 211 -4.38 2.88 -4.46
CA PHE A 211 -5.22 2.48 -3.33
C PHE A 211 -6.15 3.63 -2.92
N GLU A 212 -7.05 3.99 -3.81
CA GLU A 212 -7.99 5.09 -3.67
C GLU A 212 -9.26 4.73 -4.45
N GLY A 213 -10.41 5.11 -3.91
CA GLY A 213 -11.69 4.87 -4.55
C GLY A 213 -12.68 5.96 -4.21
N THR A 214 -13.86 5.90 -4.83
CA THR A 214 -14.81 7.02 -4.86
C THR A 214 -16.01 6.84 -3.96
N ALA A 215 -16.14 5.69 -3.30
CA ALA A 215 -17.29 5.44 -2.46
C ALA A 215 -17.19 6.23 -1.15
N ASP A 216 -18.33 6.77 -0.75
CA ASP A 216 -18.46 7.60 0.44
C ASP A 216 -19.76 7.30 1.18
N TRP A 217 -19.86 7.74 2.42
CA TRP A 217 -21.00 7.53 3.29
C TRP A 217 -21.31 8.77 4.13
N ASP A 218 -22.53 9.28 3.99
CA ASP A 218 -22.98 10.46 4.73
C ASP A 218 -23.32 10.08 6.18
N ASP A 219 -22.48 10.54 7.10
CA ASP A 219 -22.62 10.33 8.55
C ASP A 219 -23.54 11.33 9.24
N GLY A 220 -24.07 12.30 8.49
CA GLY A 220 -24.89 13.38 9.00
C GLY A 220 -24.09 14.53 9.63
N VAL A 221 -22.76 14.53 9.53
CA VAL A 221 -21.85 15.52 10.12
C VAL A 221 -21.27 16.43 9.04
N PHE A 222 -21.15 17.72 9.35
CA PHE A 222 -20.51 18.71 8.47
C PHE A 222 -18.98 18.52 8.43
N ASP A 223 -18.41 18.39 7.23
CA ASP A 223 -16.97 18.43 7.00
C ASP A 223 -16.48 19.86 6.66
N PRO A 224 -15.76 20.55 7.58
CA PRO A 224 -15.20 21.87 7.31
C PRO A 224 -14.06 21.90 6.29
N ASP A 225 -13.52 20.75 5.86
CA ASP A 225 -12.41 20.65 4.90
C ASP A 225 -12.86 20.47 3.43
N ASP A 226 -14.17 20.52 3.12
CA ASP A 226 -14.71 20.68 1.74
C ASP A 226 -15.12 22.14 1.42
N PRO A 227 -14.22 22.97 0.86
CA PRO A 227 -14.47 24.39 0.58
C PRO A 227 -15.30 24.68 -0.67
N ASN A 228 -15.90 23.69 -1.36
CA ASN A 228 -16.69 23.91 -2.57
C ASN A 228 -18.21 23.81 -2.37
N ASP A 229 -18.72 23.96 -1.15
CA ASP A 229 -20.15 24.06 -0.88
C ASP A 229 -20.64 25.53 -0.86
N PRO A 230 -21.38 26.00 -1.87
CA PRO A 230 -21.90 27.37 -1.89
C PRO A 230 -23.19 27.60 -1.09
N ASN A 231 -23.77 26.62 -0.37
CA ASN A 231 -25.06 26.76 0.32
C ASN A 231 -25.23 26.01 1.66
N ASP A 232 -24.19 25.78 2.46
CA ASP A 232 -24.38 25.07 3.73
C ASP A 232 -24.61 25.93 4.99
N PRO A 233 -25.69 25.67 5.75
CA PRO A 233 -25.70 25.85 7.20
C PRO A 233 -25.86 24.56 8.05
N VAL A 234 -26.08 23.36 7.51
CA VAL A 234 -26.01 22.09 8.28
C VAL A 234 -25.47 20.81 7.55
N ASN A 235 -25.73 20.51 6.26
CA ASN A 235 -25.22 19.32 5.51
C ASN A 235 -25.83 19.19 4.08
N PRO A 236 -25.12 19.43 2.94
CA PRO A 236 -25.70 19.20 1.61
C PRO A 236 -24.85 18.50 0.53
N VAL A 237 -23.65 17.96 0.76
CA VAL A 237 -22.81 17.48 -0.38
C VAL A 237 -22.37 16.02 -0.34
N GLU A 238 -22.22 15.38 0.82
CA GLU A 238 -21.91 13.95 0.85
C GLU A 238 -23.16 13.13 0.48
N CYS A 239 -23.07 12.31 -0.58
CA CYS A 239 -24.12 11.38 -0.97
C CYS A 239 -25.56 11.96 -1.04
N ASN A 240 -25.69 13.18 -1.57
CA ASN A 240 -26.92 13.99 -1.64
C ASN A 240 -27.48 14.46 -0.28
N GLY A 241 -26.65 14.60 0.76
CA GLY A 241 -27.03 15.14 2.07
C GLY A 241 -28.07 14.28 2.79
N THR A 242 -28.01 12.96 2.59
CA THR A 242 -28.94 12.01 3.22
C THR A 242 -28.18 11.07 4.15
N MET A 243 -28.26 11.33 5.46
CA MET A 243 -27.66 10.48 6.50
C MET A 243 -27.92 8.97 6.29
N ASN A 244 -26.88 8.16 6.48
CA ASN A 244 -26.83 6.71 6.26
C ASN A 244 -26.91 6.25 4.81
N VAL A 245 -26.85 7.17 3.85
CA VAL A 245 -26.75 6.84 2.43
C VAL A 245 -25.30 6.72 2.03
N GLY A 246 -25.00 5.69 1.24
CA GLY A 246 -23.72 5.58 0.57
C GLY A 246 -23.83 5.99 -0.89
N CYS A 247 -22.73 6.50 -1.42
CA CYS A 247 -22.60 6.91 -2.82
C CYS A 247 -21.24 6.51 -3.37
N TYR A 248 -21.06 6.70 -4.68
CA TYR A 248 -19.80 6.54 -5.39
C TYR A 248 -19.84 7.37 -6.68
N ASP A 249 -18.68 7.64 -7.28
CA ASP A 249 -18.63 8.44 -8.51
C ASP A 249 -19.05 7.65 -9.75
N SER A 250 -19.61 8.37 -10.72
CA SER A 250 -19.95 7.86 -12.03
C SER A 250 -19.49 8.87 -13.09
N PRO A 251 -18.41 8.62 -13.85
CA PRO A 251 -17.73 7.33 -13.97
C PRO A 251 -16.86 6.95 -12.75
N PRO A 252 -16.72 5.65 -12.43
CA PRO A 252 -15.96 5.17 -11.25
C PRO A 252 -14.45 5.27 -11.46
N MET A 253 -13.68 5.11 -10.38
CA MET A 253 -12.26 4.81 -10.45
C MET A 253 -12.00 3.33 -10.69
N ILE A 254 -10.81 3.01 -11.21
CA ILE A 254 -10.42 1.62 -11.51
C ILE A 254 -10.51 0.71 -10.27
N TYR A 255 -10.16 1.22 -9.09
CA TYR A 255 -10.30 0.51 -7.81
C TYR A 255 -11.76 0.08 -7.54
N ASP A 256 -12.71 0.99 -7.74
CA ASP A 256 -14.13 0.76 -7.46
C ASP A 256 -14.72 -0.40 -8.29
N THR A 257 -14.15 -0.65 -9.48
CA THR A 257 -14.60 -1.72 -10.37
C THR A 257 -14.40 -3.12 -9.79
N PHE A 258 -13.50 -3.25 -8.81
CA PHE A 258 -13.21 -4.51 -8.13
C PHE A 258 -14.01 -4.71 -6.86
N VAL A 259 -14.58 -3.65 -6.26
CA VAL A 259 -15.24 -3.77 -4.96
C VAL A 259 -16.59 -4.49 -5.06
N ALA A 260 -16.75 -5.50 -4.21
CA ALA A 260 -17.96 -6.30 -4.08
C ALA A 260 -18.27 -6.59 -2.62
N THR A 261 -19.47 -7.10 -2.35
CA THR A 261 -19.77 -7.74 -1.07
C THR A 261 -19.24 -9.17 -1.03
N THR A 262 -19.10 -9.76 0.16
CA THR A 262 -18.78 -11.18 0.37
C THR A 262 -19.80 -12.13 -0.27
N ALA A 263 -21.03 -11.65 -0.56
CA ALA A 263 -22.04 -12.37 -1.32
C ALA A 263 -21.86 -12.25 -2.85
N GLY A 264 -20.82 -11.57 -3.33
CA GLY A 264 -20.49 -11.38 -4.74
C GLY A 264 -21.26 -10.26 -5.44
N THR A 265 -21.96 -9.39 -4.70
CA THR A 265 -22.66 -8.24 -5.31
C THR A 265 -21.69 -7.10 -5.51
N LYS A 266 -21.42 -6.72 -6.76
CA LYS A 266 -20.56 -5.56 -7.09
C LYS A 266 -21.17 -4.26 -6.56
N LEU A 267 -20.36 -3.42 -5.92
CA LEU A 267 -20.82 -2.14 -5.37
C LEU A 267 -21.43 -1.25 -6.46
N LEU A 268 -20.75 -1.16 -7.61
CA LEU A 268 -21.19 -0.38 -8.78
C LEU A 268 -22.48 -0.89 -9.47
N LYS A 269 -23.03 -2.03 -9.03
CA LYS A 269 -24.33 -2.56 -9.48
C LYS A 269 -25.46 -2.23 -8.52
N MET A 270 -25.15 -1.72 -7.33
CA MET A 270 -26.14 -1.23 -6.39
C MET A 270 -26.68 0.12 -6.86
N PRO A 271 -27.92 0.51 -6.51
CA PRO A 271 -28.40 1.84 -6.80
C PRO A 271 -27.58 2.90 -6.04
N ASN A 272 -26.88 3.76 -6.76
CA ASN A 272 -26.07 4.84 -6.19
C ASN A 272 -26.93 5.81 -5.34
N ASN A 273 -26.33 6.48 -4.35
CA ASN A 273 -27.01 7.34 -3.40
C ASN A 273 -28.20 6.64 -2.71
N THR A 274 -27.98 5.43 -2.19
CA THR A 274 -28.98 4.73 -1.39
C THR A 274 -28.44 4.13 -0.10
N THR A 275 -29.35 3.81 0.82
CA THR A 275 -29.05 3.03 2.03
C THR A 275 -28.56 1.61 1.71
N THR A 276 -28.82 1.10 0.50
CA THR A 276 -28.25 -0.18 0.05
C THR A 276 -26.73 -0.10 -0.03
N VAL A 277 -26.22 0.97 -0.65
CA VAL A 277 -24.77 1.24 -0.72
C VAL A 277 -24.25 1.54 0.68
N GLY A 278 -24.96 2.37 1.46
CA GLY A 278 -24.51 2.71 2.81
C GLY A 278 -24.40 1.51 3.75
N ASN A 279 -25.35 0.59 3.70
CA ASN A 279 -25.29 -0.68 4.45
C ASN A 279 -24.15 -1.59 3.98
N ALA A 280 -23.77 -1.53 2.70
CA ALA A 280 -22.61 -2.28 2.20
C ALA A 280 -21.30 -1.67 2.73
N LEU A 281 -21.19 -0.34 2.72
CA LEU A 281 -20.01 0.41 3.20
C LEU A 281 -19.79 0.32 4.71
N THR A 282 -20.85 0.07 5.49
CA THR A 282 -20.81 -0.04 6.96
C THR A 282 -21.14 -1.44 7.48
N GLY A 283 -21.15 -2.44 6.59
CA GLY A 283 -21.68 -3.77 6.88
C GLY A 283 -20.65 -4.85 7.22
N ASP A 284 -19.37 -4.51 7.29
CA ASP A 284 -18.23 -5.44 7.44
C ASP A 284 -18.35 -6.63 6.47
N ALA A 285 -18.64 -6.31 5.21
CA ALA A 285 -18.91 -7.32 4.18
C ALA A 285 -18.28 -6.98 2.83
N LEU A 286 -17.38 -6.01 2.75
CA LEU A 286 -16.71 -5.66 1.49
C LEU A 286 -15.48 -6.54 1.24
N VAL A 287 -15.23 -6.78 -0.04
CA VAL A 287 -14.07 -7.49 -0.57
C VAL A 287 -13.57 -6.83 -1.84
N PHE A 288 -12.29 -7.01 -2.14
CA PHE A 288 -11.71 -6.67 -3.45
C PHE A 288 -11.72 -7.91 -4.35
N ASP A 289 -12.61 -7.94 -5.34
CA ASP A 289 -12.84 -9.10 -6.21
C ASP A 289 -12.05 -8.99 -7.53
N GLY A 290 -10.73 -8.90 -7.40
CA GLY A 290 -9.77 -9.03 -8.49
C GLY A 290 -9.14 -10.42 -8.55
N GLU A 291 -8.79 -10.92 -9.75
CA GLU A 291 -8.30 -12.29 -9.92
C GLU A 291 -6.91 -12.50 -9.32
N ASN A 292 -6.01 -11.51 -9.48
CA ASN A 292 -4.66 -11.57 -8.94
C ASN A 292 -4.67 -11.42 -7.40
N ALA A 293 -5.49 -10.50 -6.87
CA ALA A 293 -5.70 -10.35 -5.43
C ALA A 293 -6.29 -11.63 -4.80
N LYS A 294 -7.26 -12.27 -5.46
CA LYS A 294 -7.80 -13.58 -5.05
C LYS A 294 -6.72 -14.65 -5.04
N ALA A 295 -5.94 -14.77 -6.11
CA ALA A 295 -4.85 -15.75 -6.19
C ALA A 295 -3.82 -15.54 -5.08
N ALA A 296 -3.45 -14.29 -4.79
CA ALA A 296 -2.55 -13.94 -3.71
C ALA A 296 -3.11 -14.27 -2.31
N ASN A 297 -4.43 -14.21 -2.15
CA ASN A 297 -5.15 -14.51 -0.91
C ASN A 297 -5.73 -15.93 -0.87
N GLY A 298 -5.00 -16.92 -1.41
CA GLY A 298 -5.39 -18.34 -1.33
C GLY A 298 -6.66 -18.70 -2.09
N GLY A 299 -6.99 -17.96 -3.15
CA GLY A 299 -8.16 -18.16 -4.01
C GLY A 299 -9.43 -17.42 -3.56
N SER A 300 -9.41 -16.72 -2.42
CA SER A 300 -10.55 -15.98 -1.89
C SER A 300 -10.35 -14.46 -2.00
N ALA A 301 -11.42 -13.69 -2.20
CA ALA A 301 -11.30 -12.23 -2.32
C ALA A 301 -10.86 -11.64 -0.97
N PRO A 302 -9.80 -10.82 -0.92
CA PRO A 302 -9.37 -10.17 0.32
C PRO A 302 -10.45 -9.22 0.84
N ARG A 303 -10.59 -9.17 2.16
CA ARG A 303 -11.56 -8.32 2.86
C ARG A 303 -11.09 -6.88 2.87
N LEU A 304 -12.04 -5.97 2.69
CA LEU A 304 -11.80 -4.53 2.82
C LEU A 304 -12.35 -4.03 4.16
N GLU A 305 -11.71 -3.00 4.69
CA GLU A 305 -12.12 -2.32 5.91
C GLU A 305 -13.49 -1.65 5.68
N ALA A 306 -14.53 -2.16 6.32
CA ALA A 306 -15.90 -1.65 6.22
C ALA A 306 -16.59 -1.69 7.58
N PRO A 307 -16.07 -0.97 8.60
CA PRO A 307 -16.54 -1.04 9.97
C PRO A 307 -18.00 -0.58 10.11
N ALA A 308 -18.64 -0.95 11.23
CA ALA A 308 -20.01 -0.54 11.54
C ALA A 308 -20.19 0.99 11.67
N THR A 309 -19.09 1.72 11.84
CA THR A 309 -19.05 3.18 11.85
C THR A 309 -18.10 3.59 10.75
N TRP A 310 -18.59 4.35 9.77
CA TRP A 310 -17.75 4.91 8.72
C TRP A 310 -16.61 5.73 9.32
N VAL A 311 -15.41 5.51 8.80
CA VAL A 311 -14.23 6.27 9.16
C VAL A 311 -13.70 6.87 7.87
N LEU A 312 -13.87 8.19 7.72
CA LEU A 312 -13.44 8.92 6.54
C LEU A 312 -11.96 8.65 6.23
N GLY A 313 -11.70 8.32 4.96
CA GLY A 313 -10.38 7.96 4.43
C GLY A 313 -9.78 6.64 4.92
N SER A 314 -10.40 5.95 5.88
CA SER A 314 -10.03 4.59 6.28
C SER A 314 -10.92 3.52 5.65
N SER A 315 -12.23 3.70 5.78
CA SER A 315 -13.22 2.75 5.27
C SER A 315 -13.12 2.62 3.75
N TYR A 316 -13.53 1.48 3.22
CA TYR A 316 -13.62 1.14 1.79
C TYR A 316 -12.28 0.93 1.06
N VAL A 317 -11.23 1.71 1.35
CA VAL A 317 -9.98 1.70 0.58
C VAL A 317 -8.89 0.78 1.16
N HIS A 318 -8.92 0.52 2.47
CA HIS A 318 -7.93 -0.30 3.16
C HIS A 318 -8.30 -1.79 3.17
N LEU A 319 -7.25 -2.63 3.26
CA LEU A 319 -7.43 -4.02 3.65
C LEU A 319 -7.91 -4.10 5.10
N ARG A 320 -8.82 -5.03 5.36
CA ARG A 320 -9.30 -5.29 6.71
C ARG A 320 -8.20 -5.93 7.55
N GLU A 321 -7.96 -5.39 8.73
CA GLU A 321 -7.08 -6.03 9.72
C GLU A 321 -7.86 -7.16 10.42
N GLU A 322 -7.47 -8.41 10.18
CA GLU A 322 -8.13 -9.55 10.84
C GLU A 322 -7.69 -9.62 12.32
N VAL A 323 -8.66 -9.60 13.23
CA VAL A 323 -8.40 -9.61 14.68
C VAL A 323 -7.62 -10.87 15.06
N GLY A 324 -6.38 -10.69 15.51
CA GLY A 324 -5.51 -11.81 15.92
C GLY A 324 -4.71 -12.44 14.78
N ASP A 325 -4.62 -11.80 13.61
CA ASP A 325 -3.65 -12.15 12.59
C ASP A 325 -2.33 -11.37 12.81
N PRO A 326 -1.28 -12.00 13.39
CA PRO A 326 0.04 -11.38 13.48
C PRO A 326 0.79 -11.29 12.14
N ASP A 327 0.17 -11.65 11.01
CA ASP A 327 0.82 -11.60 9.69
C ASP A 327 0.88 -10.16 9.15
N LEU A 328 1.79 -9.37 9.73
CA LEU A 328 2.21 -8.04 9.24
C LEU A 328 2.61 -8.03 7.76
N VAL A 329 2.82 -9.21 7.16
CA VAL A 329 3.24 -9.40 5.77
C VAL A 329 2.28 -8.76 4.77
N ASN A 330 0.99 -8.68 5.06
CA ASN A 330 0.00 -7.96 4.21
C ASN A 330 -0.56 -6.72 4.90
N GLY A 331 0.04 -6.30 6.01
CA GLY A 331 -0.43 -5.19 6.85
C GLY A 331 -0.07 -3.82 6.32
N LEU A 332 0.64 -3.68 5.20
CA LEU A 332 1.03 -2.34 4.75
C LEU A 332 -0.21 -1.48 4.45
N MET A 333 -1.21 -2.03 3.77
CA MET A 333 -2.42 -1.29 3.37
C MET A 333 -3.60 -1.50 4.33
N THR A 334 -3.34 -1.80 5.61
CA THR A 334 -4.37 -1.74 6.67
C THR A 334 -4.47 -0.31 7.21
N PRO A 335 -5.60 0.11 7.79
CA PRO A 335 -5.85 1.52 8.12
C PRO A 335 -5.08 2.03 9.34
N THR A 336 -4.54 1.13 10.16
CA THR A 336 -3.85 1.51 11.39
C THR A 336 -2.48 0.88 11.52
N MET A 337 -1.62 1.55 12.29
CA MET A 337 -0.29 1.07 12.64
C MET A 337 -0.05 1.14 14.14
N SER A 338 0.54 0.06 14.67
CA SER A 338 1.02 -0.01 16.06
C SER A 338 2.45 0.52 16.20
N ASP A 339 2.79 1.05 17.37
CA ASP A 339 4.18 1.42 17.67
C ASP A 339 5.11 0.20 17.73
N GLY A 340 6.40 0.42 17.42
CA GLY A 340 7.40 -0.65 17.42
C GLY A 340 7.26 -1.65 16.26
N VAL A 341 6.44 -1.36 15.26
CA VAL A 341 6.22 -2.20 14.08
C VAL A 341 6.89 -1.59 12.86
N ALA A 342 7.55 -2.42 12.06
CA ALA A 342 8.03 -2.09 10.71
C ALA A 342 7.37 -3.04 9.69
N ILE A 343 6.81 -2.47 8.64
CA ILE A 343 6.25 -3.18 7.48
C ILE A 343 6.87 -2.56 6.23
N GLN A 344 8.03 -3.09 5.82
CA GLN A 344 8.79 -2.56 4.68
C GLN A 344 8.58 -3.37 3.39
N HIS A 345 7.41 -3.98 3.25
CA HIS A 345 6.96 -4.67 2.04
C HIS A 345 5.44 -4.55 1.92
N PRO A 346 4.87 -4.26 0.74
CA PRO A 346 3.42 -4.06 0.59
C PRO A 346 2.59 -5.32 0.80
N GLY A 347 3.21 -6.48 0.64
CA GLY A 347 2.54 -7.77 0.72
C GLY A 347 1.94 -8.19 -0.61
N VAL A 348 1.74 -9.49 -0.75
CA VAL A 348 1.32 -10.11 -2.02
C VAL A 348 -0.12 -9.77 -2.39
N ILE A 349 -0.97 -9.51 -1.38
CA ILE A 349 -2.35 -9.10 -1.61
C ILE A 349 -2.39 -7.70 -2.23
N ALA A 350 -1.66 -6.74 -1.65
CA ALA A 350 -1.60 -5.38 -2.18
C ALA A 350 -1.00 -5.34 -3.60
N LEU A 351 0.06 -6.11 -3.84
CA LEU A 351 0.64 -6.27 -5.19
C LEU A 351 -0.36 -6.91 -6.17
N GLY A 352 -1.14 -7.89 -5.73
CA GLY A 352 -2.22 -8.49 -6.51
C GLY A 352 -3.30 -7.47 -6.90
N MET A 353 -3.70 -6.61 -5.96
CA MET A 353 -4.67 -5.53 -6.23
C MET A 353 -4.14 -4.52 -7.25
N LEU A 354 -2.88 -4.09 -7.13
CA LEU A 354 -2.25 -3.21 -8.12
C LEU A 354 -2.22 -3.85 -9.52
N LYS A 355 -1.90 -5.15 -9.59
CA LYS A 355 -1.90 -5.91 -10.84
C LYS A 355 -3.29 -6.01 -11.47
N ASP A 356 -4.33 -6.21 -10.65
CA ASP A 356 -5.72 -6.19 -11.12
C ASP A 356 -6.11 -4.82 -11.70
N MET A 357 -5.65 -3.72 -11.09
CA MET A 357 -5.90 -2.36 -11.61
C MET A 357 -5.13 -2.04 -12.90
N GLY A 358 -4.10 -2.81 -13.22
CA GLY A 358 -3.34 -2.70 -14.47
C GLY A 358 -1.86 -2.37 -14.30
N TRP A 359 -1.32 -2.34 -13.09
CA TRP A 359 0.13 -2.21 -12.89
C TRP A 359 0.86 -3.47 -13.35
N GLU A 360 1.97 -3.28 -14.04
CA GLU A 360 2.97 -4.33 -14.22
C GLU A 360 3.82 -4.43 -12.95
N ILE A 361 3.72 -5.57 -12.27
CA ILE A 361 4.46 -5.87 -11.05
C ILE A 361 5.60 -6.83 -11.38
N TYR A 362 6.77 -6.59 -10.78
CA TYR A 362 7.91 -7.49 -10.88
C TYR A 362 7.51 -8.90 -10.42
N ASP A 363 7.91 -9.92 -11.18
CA ASP A 363 7.55 -11.29 -10.85
C ASP A 363 8.35 -11.80 -9.64
N LEU A 364 7.71 -11.76 -8.47
CA LEU A 364 8.24 -12.30 -7.22
C LEU A 364 7.91 -13.79 -7.02
N SER A 365 7.46 -14.52 -8.05
CA SER A 365 7.27 -15.97 -7.97
C SER A 365 8.57 -16.70 -7.60
N ARG A 366 9.71 -16.05 -7.84
CA ARG A 366 11.03 -16.48 -7.40
C ARG A 366 11.75 -15.29 -6.77
N THR A 367 12.09 -15.39 -5.49
CA THR A 367 12.93 -14.39 -4.81
C THR A 367 14.29 -14.97 -4.50
N TYR A 368 15.30 -14.12 -4.47
CA TYR A 368 16.68 -14.45 -4.14
C TYR A 368 17.04 -13.77 -2.83
N VAL A 369 17.75 -14.47 -1.95
CA VAL A 369 18.21 -13.97 -0.66
C VAL A 369 19.71 -14.15 -0.52
N ASP A 370 20.44 -13.06 -0.35
CA ASP A 370 21.87 -13.03 -0.08
C ASP A 370 22.17 -12.04 1.06
N ARG A 371 22.53 -12.58 2.24
CA ARG A 371 22.89 -11.77 3.41
C ARG A 371 24.07 -10.81 3.20
N THR A 372 24.83 -10.99 2.12
CA THR A 372 25.95 -10.11 1.79
C THR A 372 25.51 -8.90 0.96
N ASN A 373 24.28 -8.88 0.45
CA ASN A 373 23.77 -7.72 -0.26
C ASN A 373 23.58 -6.54 0.69
N ASN A 374 24.12 -5.39 0.28
CA ASN A 374 24.03 -4.11 0.97
C ASN A 374 23.54 -2.99 0.04
N GLY A 375 23.07 -3.36 -1.16
CA GLY A 375 22.61 -2.45 -2.19
C GLY A 375 21.09 -2.38 -2.28
N LEU A 376 20.60 -2.14 -3.50
CA LEU A 376 19.18 -2.24 -3.81
C LEU A 376 18.70 -3.69 -3.60
N GLU A 377 17.46 -3.85 -3.17
CA GLU A 377 16.83 -5.14 -2.89
C GLU A 377 15.49 -5.19 -3.62
N ASN A 378 15.40 -5.99 -4.67
CA ASN A 378 14.17 -6.24 -5.42
C ASN A 378 13.75 -7.72 -5.40
N GLY A 379 14.50 -8.56 -4.68
CA GLY A 379 14.29 -9.99 -4.65
C GLY A 379 14.73 -10.73 -5.92
N GLY A 380 15.22 -10.04 -6.94
CA GLY A 380 15.84 -10.64 -8.12
C GLY A 380 17.28 -11.06 -7.87
N VAL A 381 17.84 -11.88 -8.76
CA VAL A 381 19.20 -12.44 -8.54
C VAL A 381 20.32 -11.39 -8.47
N LEU A 382 20.17 -10.23 -9.12
CA LEU A 382 21.17 -9.15 -9.07
C LEU A 382 21.03 -8.25 -7.84
N HIS A 383 19.82 -8.20 -7.27
CA HIS A 383 19.46 -7.35 -6.14
C HIS A 383 18.65 -8.20 -5.14
N PRO A 384 19.25 -9.30 -4.63
CA PRO A 384 18.55 -10.22 -3.74
C PRO A 384 18.19 -9.51 -2.43
N PHE A 385 17.15 -9.98 -1.74
CA PHE A 385 16.90 -9.55 -0.37
C PHE A 385 18.08 -9.94 0.53
N ASN A 386 18.35 -9.18 1.59
CA ASN A 386 19.45 -9.52 2.50
C ASN A 386 18.97 -10.29 3.73
N THR A 387 17.66 -10.40 3.97
CA THR A 387 17.08 -11.24 5.01
C THR A 387 16.15 -12.33 4.46
N ALA A 388 16.12 -13.47 5.16
CA ALA A 388 15.21 -14.57 4.92
C ALA A 388 13.74 -14.15 5.06
N LEU A 389 13.45 -13.27 6.02
CA LEU A 389 12.11 -12.77 6.26
C LEU A 389 11.59 -11.96 5.08
N GLU A 390 12.40 -11.09 4.49
CA GLU A 390 12.02 -10.32 3.29
C GLU A 390 11.74 -11.25 2.11
N GLY A 391 12.65 -12.20 1.85
CA GLY A 391 12.47 -13.17 0.75
C GLY A 391 11.18 -13.98 0.87
N ALA A 392 10.87 -14.48 2.07
CA ALA A 392 9.64 -15.22 2.33
C ALA A 392 8.38 -14.36 2.38
N SER A 393 8.49 -13.11 2.82
CA SER A 393 7.37 -12.16 2.84
C SER A 393 6.96 -11.72 1.44
N ALA A 394 7.94 -11.62 0.53
CA ALA A 394 7.77 -11.16 -0.84
C ALA A 394 7.16 -12.22 -1.77
N VAL A 395 7.40 -13.51 -1.55
CA VAL A 395 6.89 -14.56 -2.45
C VAL A 395 5.36 -14.73 -2.35
N PRO A 396 4.67 -14.91 -3.50
CA PRO A 396 3.26 -15.27 -3.53
C PRO A 396 3.03 -16.69 -3.01
N HIS A 397 1.76 -17.07 -2.89
CA HIS A 397 1.38 -18.44 -2.57
C HIS A 397 2.02 -19.43 -3.56
N SER A 398 2.71 -20.44 -3.05
CA SER A 398 3.51 -21.41 -3.81
C SER A 398 4.73 -20.83 -4.55
N GLY A 399 5.19 -19.63 -4.18
CA GLY A 399 6.44 -19.05 -4.69
C GLY A 399 7.69 -19.75 -4.14
N ARG A 400 8.85 -19.43 -4.73
CA ARG A 400 10.15 -20.03 -4.40
C ARG A 400 11.09 -18.96 -3.81
N VAL A 401 11.70 -19.24 -2.67
CA VAL A 401 12.74 -18.40 -2.07
C VAL A 401 14.08 -19.12 -2.22
N LEU A 402 14.98 -18.54 -3.01
CA LEU A 402 16.28 -19.11 -3.31
C LEU A 402 17.37 -18.38 -2.50
N PHE A 403 18.01 -19.10 -1.60
CA PHE A 403 19.02 -18.58 -0.68
C PHE A 403 20.42 -18.84 -1.20
N PHE A 404 21.26 -17.82 -1.25
CA PHE A 404 22.71 -18.03 -1.34
C PHE A 404 23.21 -18.68 -0.04
N ALA A 405 24.16 -19.61 -0.14
CA ALA A 405 24.68 -20.36 1.00
C ALA A 405 25.19 -19.43 2.11
N GLY A 406 24.83 -19.71 3.35
CA GLY A 406 25.15 -18.86 4.49
C GLY A 406 24.31 -19.14 5.73
N ASN A 407 24.62 -18.39 6.79
CA ASN A 407 23.86 -18.40 8.04
C ASN A 407 23.01 -17.12 8.13
N TYR A 408 21.71 -17.28 8.28
CA TYR A 408 20.68 -16.25 8.35
C TYR A 408 20.12 -16.27 9.79
N PRO A 409 20.67 -15.46 10.71
CA PRO A 409 20.38 -15.56 12.14
C PRO A 409 18.95 -15.14 12.54
N GLU A 410 18.19 -14.57 11.61
CA GLU A 410 16.83 -14.13 11.80
C GLU A 410 15.82 -15.27 11.99
N THR A 411 14.71 -14.96 12.67
CA THR A 411 13.56 -15.87 12.75
C THR A 411 12.76 -15.80 11.46
N LEU A 412 12.56 -16.95 10.82
CA LEU A 412 11.74 -17.06 9.62
C LEU A 412 10.33 -17.53 9.97
N VAL A 413 9.33 -16.72 9.62
CA VAL A 413 7.91 -17.08 9.76
C VAL A 413 7.37 -17.47 8.37
N ILE A 414 6.94 -18.71 8.23
CA ILE A 414 6.27 -19.19 7.01
C ILE A 414 4.76 -19.05 7.20
N SER A 415 4.17 -18.01 6.62
CA SER A 415 2.74 -17.73 6.75
C SER A 415 1.89 -18.29 5.61
N ARG A 416 2.52 -18.80 4.55
CA ARG A 416 1.85 -19.39 3.39
C ARG A 416 2.71 -20.50 2.76
N PRO A 417 2.10 -21.46 2.05
CA PRO A 417 2.82 -22.40 1.18
C PRO A 417 3.84 -21.69 0.29
N MET A 418 5.08 -22.16 0.33
CA MET A 418 6.21 -21.71 -0.47
C MET A 418 7.29 -22.80 -0.48
N THR A 419 8.24 -22.69 -1.41
CA THR A 419 9.42 -23.56 -1.48
C THR A 419 10.66 -22.76 -1.05
N LEU A 420 11.45 -23.28 -0.11
CA LEU A 420 12.74 -22.70 0.27
C LEU A 420 13.87 -23.55 -0.35
N GLU A 421 14.80 -22.90 -1.03
CA GLU A 421 15.83 -23.58 -1.81
C GLU A 421 17.20 -22.96 -1.57
N SER A 422 18.25 -23.77 -1.64
CA SER A 422 19.63 -23.28 -1.53
C SER A 422 20.27 -23.20 -2.91
N ILE A 423 20.84 -22.05 -3.24
CA ILE A 423 21.71 -21.85 -4.39
C ILE A 423 23.11 -22.28 -3.98
N SER A 424 23.46 -23.53 -4.30
CA SER A 424 24.80 -24.09 -4.11
C SER A 424 25.37 -23.97 -2.69
N GLY A 425 25.11 -24.98 -1.85
CA GLY A 425 25.72 -25.09 -0.52
C GLY A 425 24.70 -25.36 0.58
N THR A 426 25.06 -25.03 1.81
CA THR A 426 24.18 -25.17 2.98
C THR A 426 23.68 -23.80 3.42
N VAL A 427 22.37 -23.71 3.60
CA VAL A 427 21.70 -22.54 4.16
C VAL A 427 21.20 -22.89 5.54
N VAL A 428 21.53 -22.06 6.52
CA VAL A 428 21.11 -22.20 7.92
C VAL A 428 20.28 -20.98 8.26
N ILE A 429 19.02 -21.15 8.64
CA ILE A 429 18.11 -20.05 9.02
C ILE A 429 17.71 -20.23 10.49
N GLY A 430 17.77 -19.15 11.25
CA GLY A 430 17.56 -19.12 12.70
C GLY A 430 18.87 -19.07 13.49
N THR A 431 18.74 -18.93 14.82
CA THR A 431 19.88 -19.05 15.72
C THR A 431 20.26 -20.53 15.87
N PRO A 432 21.56 -20.89 15.77
CA PRO A 432 22.03 -22.27 15.95
C PRO A 432 21.88 -22.81 17.37
#